data_AF-A0A0D0A3L3-F1
#
_entry.id   AF-A0A0D0A3L3-F1
#
_cell.length_a   1.000
_cell.length_b   1.000
_cell.length_c   1.000
_cell.angle_alpha   90.00
_cell.angle_beta   90.00
_cell.angle_gamma   90.00
#
_symmetry.space_group_name_H-M   'P 1'
#
loop_
_entity.id
_entity.type
_entity.pdbx_description
1 polymer ?
#
loop_
_entity_poly.entity_id
_entity_poly.type
_entity_poly.pdbx_seq_one_letter_code
_entity_poly.pdbx_strand_id
1 'polypeptide(L)' 'DDDLSEEEVDFICGTYYVYTNNGYIEKLSWWPRPLAWAGSGLDVGFWSEQCESWFQTHLENIRQG' A
#
# COMPACT_ATOMS: atom_id res chain seq x y z
N ASP A 1 -14.25 -7.45 16.80
CA ASP A 1 -14.27 -6.74 15.51
C ASP A 1 -12.94 -6.02 15.49
N ASP A 2 -11.92 -6.72 15.00
CA ASP A 2 -10.51 -6.32 15.08
C ASP A 2 -10.07 -5.76 13.72
N ASP A 3 -10.92 -4.92 13.14
CA ASP A 3 -10.60 -4.23 11.89
C ASP A 3 -9.62 -3.09 12.17
N LEU A 4 -8.63 -2.95 11.30
CA LEU A 4 -7.65 -1.86 11.40
C LEU A 4 -8.35 -0.53 11.20
N SER A 5 -8.08 0.42 12.09
CA SER A 5 -8.45 1.82 11.90
C SER A 5 -7.71 2.42 10.71
N GLU A 6 -8.23 3.53 10.15
CA GLU A 6 -7.57 4.20 9.04
C GLU A 6 -6.15 4.67 9.39
N GLU A 7 -5.94 5.07 10.65
CA GLU A 7 -4.62 5.49 11.16
C GLU A 7 -3.62 4.34 11.17
N GLU A 8 -4.04 3.14 11.61
CA GLU A 8 -3.19 1.96 11.60
C GLU A 8 -2.84 1.54 10.17
N VAL A 9 -3.80 1.60 9.25
CA VAL A 9 -3.54 1.36 7.82
C VAL A 9 -2.56 2.39 7.27
N ASP A 10 -2.75 3.67 7.61
CA ASP A 10 -1.85 4.74 7.18
C ASP A 10 -0.42 4.51 7.67
N PHE A 11 -0.27 4.12 8.94
CA PHE A 11 1.01 3.80 9.56
C PHE A 11 1.68 2.59 8.91
N ILE A 12 0.97 1.47 8.77
CA ILE A 12 1.51 0.22 8.20
C ILE A 12 1.89 0.41 6.73
N CYS A 13 1.06 1.11 5.94
CA CYS A 13 1.32 1.31 4.52
C CYS A 13 2.36 2.40 4.23
N GLY A 14 2.91 3.07 5.25
CA GLY A 14 3.86 4.17 5.07
C GLY A 14 3.23 5.34 4.30
N THR A 15 2.05 5.77 4.74
CA THR A 15 1.27 6.82 4.07
C THR A 15 1.78 8.20 4.47
N TYR A 16 1.94 9.08 3.49
CA TYR A 16 2.37 10.45 3.66
C TYR A 16 1.56 11.40 2.77
N TYR A 17 1.57 12.68 3.16
CA TYR A 17 0.80 13.72 2.50
C TYR A 17 1.74 14.67 1.76
N VAL A 18 1.47 14.89 0.47
CA VAL A 18 2.23 15.82 -0.38
C VAL A 18 1.37 17.04 -0.66
N TYR A 19 1.91 18.22 -0.31
CA TYR A 19 1.29 19.49 -0.65
C TYR A 19 1.67 19.86 -2.08
N THR A 20 0.66 19.99 -2.93
CA THR A 20 0.82 20.36 -4.33
C THR A 20 0.68 21.88 -4.50
N ASN A 21 1.31 22.45 -5.53
CA ASN A 21 1.39 23.91 -5.74
C ASN A 21 0.02 24.60 -5.93
N ASN A 22 -1.01 23.83 -6.27
CA ASN A 22 -2.39 24.28 -6.41
C ASN A 22 -3.22 24.16 -5.12
N GLY A 23 -2.58 23.85 -3.98
CA GLY A 23 -3.20 23.81 -2.65
C GLY A 23 -3.93 22.50 -2.34
N TYR A 24 -3.83 21.49 -3.18
CA TYR A 24 -4.37 20.15 -2.90
C TYR A 24 -3.37 19.33 -2.11
N ILE A 25 -3.89 18.43 -1.28
CA ILE A 25 -3.07 17.46 -0.55
C ILE A 25 -3.28 16.11 -1.23
N GLU A 26 -2.20 15.53 -1.75
CA GLU A 26 -2.21 14.16 -2.26
C GLU A 26 -1.79 13.20 -1.16
N LYS A 27 -2.58 12.14 -0.96
CA LYS A 27 -2.31 11.04 -0.02
C LYS A 27 -1.61 9.92 -0.79
N LEU A 28 -0.32 9.70 -0.50
CA LEU A 28 0.53 8.69 -1.15
C LEU A 28 0.99 7.66 -0.12
N SER A 29 1.26 6.43 -0.54
CA SER A 29 1.71 5.35 0.34
C SER A 29 2.86 4.58 -0.30
N TRP A 30 3.82 4.12 0.50
CA TRP A 30 4.92 3.27 0.02
C TRP A 30 4.48 1.84 -0.30
N TRP A 31 3.52 1.33 0.47
CA TRP A 31 2.90 0.03 0.24
C TRP A 31 1.44 0.18 -0.18
N PRO A 32 0.89 -0.72 -1.01
CA PRO A 32 -0.49 -0.64 -1.43
C PRO A 32 -1.44 -0.79 -0.23
N ARG A 33 -2.41 0.12 -0.15
CA ARG A 33 -3.47 0.09 0.86
C ARG A 33 -4.46 -1.05 0.59
N PRO A 34 -5.25 -1.52 1.57
CA PRO A 34 -6.14 -2.68 1.42
C PRO A 34 -7.05 -2.64 0.18
N LEU A 35 -7.58 -1.47 -0.18
CA LEU A 35 -8.44 -1.31 -1.35
C LEU A 35 -7.73 -1.64 -2.68
N ALA A 36 -6.42 -1.41 -2.77
CA ALA A 36 -5.63 -1.75 -3.95
C ALA A 36 -5.49 -3.28 -4.11
N TRP A 37 -5.46 -4.02 -3.00
CA TRP A 37 -5.40 -5.48 -3.00
C TRP A 37 -6.73 -6.12 -3.41
N ALA A 38 -7.85 -5.62 -2.88
CA ALA A 38 -9.19 -6.15 -3.11
C ALA A 38 -9.59 -6.23 -4.61
N GLY A 39 -9.02 -5.38 -5.47
CA GLY A 39 -9.25 -5.37 -6.91
C GLY A 39 -8.16 -6.01 -7.77
N SER A 40 -7.06 -6.48 -7.16
CA SER A 40 -5.84 -6.90 -7.89
C SER A 40 -5.85 -8.35 -8.37
N GLY A 41 -6.76 -9.18 -7.86
CA GLY A 41 -6.71 -10.64 -8.03
C GLY A 41 -5.68 -11.35 -7.13
N LEU A 42 -4.91 -10.61 -6.33
CA LEU A 42 -4.01 -11.14 -5.31
C LEU A 42 -4.66 -11.27 -3.93
N ASP A 43 -5.85 -10.69 -3.74
CA ASP A 43 -6.65 -10.85 -2.51
C ASP A 43 -7.40 -12.19 -2.54
N VAL A 44 -6.67 -13.28 -2.26
CA VAL A 44 -7.16 -14.66 -2.28
C VAL A 44 -7.41 -15.23 -0.88
N GLY A 45 -7.41 -14.38 0.15
CA GLY A 45 -7.64 -14.76 1.55
C GLY A 45 -6.44 -15.35 2.29
N PHE A 46 -5.28 -15.47 1.65
CA PHE A 46 -4.01 -15.85 2.26
C PHE A 46 -2.82 -15.29 1.47
N TRP A 47 -1.62 -15.35 2.05
CA TRP A 47 -0.39 -14.95 1.37
C TRP A 47 0.04 -16.02 0.36
N SER A 48 -0.31 -15.82 -0.91
CA SER A 48 0.05 -16.73 -2.00
C SER A 48 1.47 -16.48 -2.54
N GLU A 49 2.02 -17.44 -3.29
CA GLU A 49 3.31 -17.27 -3.98
C GLU A 49 3.32 -16.04 -4.91
N GLN A 50 2.17 -15.70 -5.50
CA GLN A 50 2.04 -14.50 -6.35
C GLN A 50 2.12 -13.21 -5.51
N CYS A 51 1.58 -13.22 -4.29
CA CYS A 51 1.71 -12.10 -3.35
C CYS A 51 3.17 -11.87 -2.98
N GLU A 52 3.92 -12.95 -2.67
CA GLU A 52 5.36 -12.88 -2.37
C GLU A 52 6.15 -12.35 -3.56
N SER A 53 5.89 -12.87 -4.77
CA SER A 53 6.57 -12.41 -5.99
C SER A 53 6.34 -10.93 -6.25
N TRP A 54 5.10 -10.46 -6.09
CA TRP A 54 4.77 -9.04 -6.22
C TRP A 54 5.51 -8.21 -5.17
N PHE A 55 5.50 -8.65 -3.90
CA PHE A 55 6.13 -7.93 -2.79
C PHE A 55 7.64 -7.77 -2.99
N GLN A 56 8.34 -8.85 -3.34
CA GLN A 56 9.79 -8.80 -3.59
C GLN A 56 10.13 -7.90 -4.78
N THR A 57 9.31 -7.94 -5.85
CA THR A 57 9.50 -7.07 -7.02
C THR A 57 9.32 -5.60 -6.66
N HIS A 58 8.26 -5.27 -5.90
CA HIS A 58 8.00 -3.89 -5.45
C HIS A 58 9.09 -3.39 -4.51
N LEU A 59 9.55 -4.24 -3.59
CA LEU A 59 10.65 -3.93 -2.68
C LEU A 59 11.96 -3.63 -3.43
N GLU A 60 12.26 -4.42 -4.46
CA GLU A 60 13.44 -4.21 -5.30
C GLU A 60 13.34 -2.88 -6.05
N ASN A 61 12.18 -2.55 -6.63
CA ASN A 61 11.96 -1.27 -7.28
C ASN A 61 12.18 -0.09 -6.32
N ILE A 62 11.65 -0.16 -5.09
CA ILE A 62 11.87 0.88 -4.07
C ILE A 62 13.36 1.05 -3.76
N ARG A 63 14.13 -0.05 -3.69
CA ARG A 63 15.57 -0.01 -3.40
C ARG A 63 16.40 0.59 -4.54
N GLN A 64 15.92 0.47 -5.78
CA GLN A 64 16.61 0.99 -6.95
C GLN A 64 16.36 2.49 -7.20
N GLY A 65 15.35 3.07 -6.54
CA GLY A 65 14.99 4.50 -6.64
C GLY A 65 14.18 4.83 -7.88
#